data_AF-A0A7L4CNM6-F1
#
_entry.id   AF-A0A7L4CNM6-F1
#
_cell.length_a   1.000
_cell.length_b   1.000
_cell.length_c   1.000
_cell.angle_alpha   90.00
_cell.angle_beta   90.00
_cell.angle_gamma   90.00
#
_symmetry.space_group_name_H-M   'P 1'
#
loop_
_entity.id
_entity.type
_entity.pdbx_description
1 polymer ?
#
loop_
_entity_poly.entity_id
_entity_poly.type
_entity_poly.pdbx_seq_one_letter_code
_entity_poly.pdbx_strand_id
1 'polypeptide(L)'
;LFQILLLAGLLSAKRFASFPEYCLHDQDYEELLKIIKDGLGPATHPADVVIVGAGISGLTAAKLLRDAGHNVTILEMSDQVGGRIRTYRPEKQDWYVELGAMRLPVKHRLVHEFVKQFDLKLNPFIQRDDNTWYFMNGTRVRAEEVNRNPNILNYPVKPSERGKSAVQLYREALNKVRVHLPTRLLTQETLNLFPWSCGGASSAWWVESNSTMVMRSGQLNDGVEGNSTMGTDRPSRFIYYPSHNFSSGVGVILASYTWNDDAEFFLPLTDEECLDVVFQDLADIHQVSKKHLQSTCNQYLIQKWQLDKHSLGAFAAFTPYQFVDYSQDLFQHEGRVHFAGEHTAQPHAWIETSIKSAIRAASNIHHDS
;
A
#
# COMPACT_ATOMS: atom_id res chain seq x y z
N LEU A 1 11.72 12.45 -5.92
CA LEU A 1 12.86 11.52 -5.68
C LEU A 1 12.76 10.74 -4.36
N PHE A 2 12.26 11.34 -3.27
CA PHE A 2 12.17 10.69 -1.95
C PHE A 2 11.24 9.46 -1.88
N GLN A 3 10.26 9.36 -2.79
CA GLN A 3 9.22 8.31 -2.75
C GLN A 3 9.48 7.07 -3.61
N ILE A 4 10.32 7.17 -4.66
CA ILE A 4 10.85 6.00 -5.37
C ILE A 4 11.65 5.07 -4.41
N LEU A 5 12.07 5.62 -3.27
CA LEU A 5 13.05 5.04 -2.38
C LEU A 5 12.44 4.16 -1.28
N LEU A 6 11.21 4.44 -0.85
CA LEU A 6 10.49 3.62 0.14
C LEU A 6 10.13 2.24 -0.43
N LEU A 7 9.80 2.16 -1.73
CA LEU A 7 9.52 0.90 -2.42
C LEU A 7 10.79 0.11 -2.76
N ALA A 8 11.91 0.79 -3.03
CA ALA A 8 13.19 0.15 -3.28
C ALA A 8 13.83 -0.47 -2.02
N GLY A 9 13.50 0.04 -0.83
CA GLY A 9 14.01 -0.45 0.46
C GLY A 9 13.55 -1.87 0.83
N LEU A 10 12.46 -2.36 0.25
CA LEU A 10 11.90 -3.69 0.53
C LEU A 10 12.51 -4.82 -0.34
N LEU A 11 13.44 -4.51 -1.25
CA LEU A 11 13.80 -5.38 -2.39
C LEU A 11 15.28 -5.76 -2.49
N SER A 12 15.87 -6.31 -1.43
CA SER A 12 17.21 -6.93 -1.53
C SER A 12 17.33 -8.20 -0.70
N ALA A 13 16.58 -9.24 -1.07
CA ALA A 13 16.86 -10.61 -0.65
C ALA A 13 18.13 -11.12 -1.37
N LYS A 14 19.29 -10.74 -0.85
CA LYS A 14 20.57 -11.46 -0.94
C LYS A 14 21.60 -10.70 -0.07
N ARG A 15 21.74 -11.18 1.17
CA ARG A 15 22.93 -11.08 2.03
C ARG A 15 23.52 -9.67 2.20
N PHE A 16 22.89 -8.81 3.01
CA PHE A 16 23.56 -7.62 3.56
C PHE A 16 23.07 -7.31 4.99
N ALA A 17 24.00 -6.82 5.82
CA ALA A 17 23.74 -6.20 7.12
C ALA A 17 23.09 -4.81 6.93
N SER A 18 21.82 -4.80 6.54
CA SER A 18 20.95 -3.62 6.45
C SER A 18 20.54 -3.13 7.84
N PHE A 19 19.80 -2.02 7.91
CA PHE A 19 18.96 -1.70 9.07
C PHE A 19 18.40 -3.00 9.67
N PRO A 20 18.51 -3.23 10.99
CA PRO A 20 18.34 -4.58 11.47
C PRO A 20 16.92 -5.04 11.22
N GLU A 21 16.73 -6.10 10.42
CA GLU A 21 15.40 -6.64 10.13
C GLU A 21 14.64 -7.00 11.42
N TYR A 22 15.37 -7.29 12.51
CA TYR A 22 14.80 -7.48 13.84
C TYR A 22 14.04 -6.25 14.37
N CYS A 23 14.43 -5.02 13.99
CA CYS A 23 13.72 -3.80 14.40
C CYS A 23 12.34 -3.67 13.77
N LEU A 24 12.08 -4.40 12.68
CA LEU A 24 10.83 -4.41 11.95
C LEU A 24 10.01 -5.69 12.23
N HIS A 25 10.50 -6.53 13.15
CA HIS A 25 9.86 -7.78 13.51
C HIS A 25 8.93 -7.58 14.70
N ASP A 26 7.66 -7.93 14.53
CA ASP A 26 6.72 -8.00 15.65
C ASP A 26 7.08 -9.18 16.56
N GLN A 27 7.35 -8.92 17.83
CA GLN A 27 7.76 -9.96 18.78
C GLN A 27 6.67 -11.03 18.99
N ASP A 28 5.40 -10.64 18.83
CA ASP A 28 4.21 -11.47 18.98
C ASP A 28 3.72 -12.10 17.67
N TYR A 29 4.43 -11.93 16.54
CA TYR A 29 3.93 -12.33 15.22
C TYR A 29 3.51 -13.80 15.11
N GLU A 30 4.29 -14.72 15.69
CA GLU A 30 3.96 -16.16 15.65
C GLU A 30 2.75 -16.50 16.53
N GLU A 31 2.55 -15.78 17.64
CA GLU A 31 1.36 -15.92 18.47
C GLU A 31 0.11 -15.45 17.72
N LEU A 32 0.20 -14.31 17.05
CA LEU A 32 -0.88 -13.78 16.21
C LEU A 32 -1.24 -14.75 15.08
N LEU A 33 -0.21 -15.36 14.45
CA LEU A 33 -0.44 -16.37 13.42
C LEU A 33 -1.09 -17.64 13.98
N LYS A 34 -0.75 -18.02 15.21
CA LYS A 34 -1.41 -19.13 15.89
C LYS A 34 -2.89 -18.82 16.14
N ILE A 35 -3.21 -17.61 16.62
CA ILE A 35 -4.60 -17.18 16.82
C ILE A 35 -5.40 -17.23 15.51
N ILE A 36 -4.82 -16.82 14.39
CA ILE A 36 -5.50 -16.91 13.08
C ILE A 36 -5.79 -18.36 12.68
N LYS A 37 -4.89 -19.30 12.99
CA LYS A 37 -5.04 -20.72 12.64
C LYS A 37 -6.01 -21.46 13.55
N ASP A 38 -5.88 -21.24 14.85
CA ASP A 38 -6.52 -22.05 15.88
C ASP A 38 -7.77 -21.35 16.45
N GLY A 39 -7.93 -20.06 16.21
CA GLY A 39 -8.93 -19.20 16.85
C GLY A 39 -8.49 -18.72 18.24
N LEU A 40 -9.33 -17.90 18.89
CA LEU A 40 -9.10 -17.43 20.25
C LEU A 40 -9.42 -18.49 21.32
N GLY A 41 -10.10 -19.57 20.94
CA GLY A 41 -10.72 -20.51 21.88
C GLY A 41 -12.14 -20.07 22.28
N PRO A 42 -12.93 -20.96 22.92
CA PRO A 42 -14.28 -20.65 23.34
C PRO A 42 -14.27 -19.67 24.53
N ALA A 43 -15.11 -18.64 24.45
CA ALA A 43 -15.30 -17.67 25.52
C ALA A 43 -15.93 -18.32 26.75
N THR A 44 -15.36 -18.04 27.92
CA THR A 44 -15.92 -18.47 29.21
C THR A 44 -17.13 -17.61 29.58
N HIS A 45 -17.12 -16.32 29.22
CA HIS A 45 -18.24 -15.39 29.35
C HIS A 45 -18.50 -14.69 28.01
N PRO A 46 -19.48 -15.16 27.21
CA PRO A 46 -19.88 -14.47 26.00
C PRO A 46 -20.24 -13.01 26.26
N ALA A 47 -19.79 -12.13 25.37
CA ALA A 47 -20.01 -10.68 25.47
C ALA A 47 -20.70 -10.16 24.21
N ASP A 48 -21.45 -9.07 24.35
CA ASP A 48 -21.98 -8.30 23.22
C ASP A 48 -20.92 -7.31 22.74
N VAL A 49 -20.38 -7.53 21.54
CA VAL A 49 -19.33 -6.70 20.95
C VAL A 49 -19.86 -5.97 19.73
N VAL A 50 -19.75 -4.65 19.74
CA VAL A 50 -20.04 -3.81 18.58
C VAL A 50 -18.73 -3.44 17.89
N ILE A 51 -18.68 -3.68 16.58
CA ILE A 51 -17.55 -3.33 15.72
C ILE A 51 -17.98 -2.22 14.78
N VAL A 52 -17.25 -1.12 14.77
CA VAL A 52 -17.50 0.03 13.90
C VAL A 52 -16.54 -0.02 12.71
N GLY A 53 -17.11 -0.24 11.52
CA GLY A 53 -16.40 -0.39 10.25
C GLY A 53 -16.19 -1.84 9.83
N ALA A 54 -16.66 -2.19 8.64
CA ALA A 54 -16.47 -3.49 7.98
C ALA A 54 -15.26 -3.49 7.03
N GLY A 55 -14.21 -2.75 7.36
CA GLY A 55 -12.89 -2.92 6.76
C GLY A 55 -12.23 -4.23 7.22
N ILE A 56 -11.07 -4.57 6.67
CA ILE A 56 -10.41 -5.85 6.99
C ILE A 56 -10.12 -6.04 8.49
N SER A 57 -9.76 -4.97 9.21
CA SER A 57 -9.55 -5.05 10.66
C SER A 57 -10.84 -5.41 11.41
N GLY A 58 -11.94 -4.71 11.11
CA GLY A 58 -13.25 -4.99 11.71
C GLY A 58 -13.76 -6.39 11.37
N LEU A 59 -13.64 -6.82 10.10
CA LEU A 59 -14.04 -8.16 9.67
C LEU A 59 -13.19 -9.26 10.33
N THR A 60 -11.88 -9.06 10.48
CA THR A 60 -11.00 -9.99 11.19
C THR A 60 -11.39 -10.10 12.67
N ALA A 61 -11.56 -8.98 13.37
CA ALA A 61 -11.97 -8.98 14.77
C ALA A 61 -13.34 -9.64 14.95
N ALA A 62 -14.29 -9.32 14.08
CA ALA A 62 -15.63 -9.89 14.09
C ALA A 62 -15.61 -11.41 13.94
N LYS A 63 -14.82 -11.91 12.98
CA LYS A 63 -14.66 -13.34 12.77
C LYS A 63 -14.09 -14.02 14.02
N LEU A 64 -12.98 -13.53 14.55
CA LEU A 64 -12.32 -14.16 15.70
C LEU A 64 -13.21 -14.18 16.94
N LEU A 65 -13.88 -13.07 17.26
CA LEU A 65 -14.76 -12.97 18.42
C LEU A 65 -16.03 -13.81 18.26
N ARG A 66 -16.64 -13.81 17.07
CA ARG A 66 -17.82 -14.65 16.81
C ARG A 66 -17.47 -16.14 16.86
N ASP A 67 -16.34 -16.53 16.29
CA ASP A 67 -15.88 -17.93 16.30
C ASP A 67 -15.55 -18.40 17.73
N ALA A 68 -15.15 -17.48 18.62
CA ALA A 68 -14.99 -17.71 20.05
C ALA A 68 -16.32 -17.78 20.84
N GLY A 69 -17.45 -17.42 20.24
CA GLY A 69 -18.77 -17.48 20.86
C GLY A 69 -19.31 -16.16 21.43
N HIS A 70 -18.67 -15.02 21.16
CA HIS A 70 -19.23 -13.70 21.46
C HIS A 70 -20.37 -13.34 20.49
N ASN A 71 -21.30 -12.49 20.94
CA ASN A 71 -22.32 -11.92 20.08
C ASN A 71 -21.77 -10.65 19.41
N VAL A 72 -21.68 -10.65 18.08
CA VAL A 72 -21.00 -9.57 17.34
C VAL A 72 -21.97 -8.83 16.43
N THR A 73 -22.00 -7.51 16.56
CA THR A 73 -22.71 -6.60 15.65
C THR A 73 -21.71 -5.72 14.91
N ILE A 74 -21.79 -5.70 13.57
CA ILE A 74 -20.94 -4.81 12.74
C ILE A 74 -21.78 -3.64 12.24
N LEU A 75 -21.29 -2.42 12.45
CA LEU A 75 -21.87 -1.19 11.93
C LEU A 75 -20.96 -0.64 10.84
N GLU A 76 -21.39 -0.76 9.58
CA GLU A 76 -20.68 -0.21 8.41
C GLU A 76 -21.41 1.02 7.89
N MET A 77 -20.66 2.08 7.57
CA MET A 77 -21.23 3.34 7.11
C MET A 77 -21.58 3.31 5.63
N SER A 78 -20.80 2.59 4.81
CA SER A 78 -21.01 2.45 3.38
C SER A 78 -21.99 1.31 3.05
N ASP A 79 -22.33 1.18 1.78
CA ASP A 79 -23.15 0.10 1.24
C ASP A 79 -22.34 -1.18 0.95
N GLN A 80 -21.03 -1.17 1.20
CA GLN A 80 -20.11 -2.26 0.83
C GLN A 80 -19.15 -2.60 1.97
N VAL A 81 -18.80 -3.88 2.07
CA VAL A 81 -17.75 -4.36 2.99
C VAL A 81 -16.37 -4.31 2.34
N GLY A 82 -15.32 -4.24 3.15
CA GLY A 82 -13.92 -4.29 2.70
C GLY A 82 -13.16 -2.96 2.82
N GLY A 83 -13.88 -1.84 2.90
CA GLY A 83 -13.31 -0.50 3.05
C GLY A 83 -12.37 -0.14 1.89
N ARG A 84 -11.08 0.03 2.18
CA ARG A 84 -10.04 0.36 1.18
C ARG A 84 -9.61 -0.84 0.31
N ILE A 85 -9.98 -2.05 0.68
CA ILE A 85 -9.81 -3.24 -0.18
C ILE A 85 -11.03 -3.30 -1.10
N ARG A 86 -10.95 -2.57 -2.23
CA ARG A 86 -12.08 -2.37 -3.14
C ARG A 86 -11.72 -2.79 -4.56
N THR A 87 -12.57 -3.63 -5.15
CA THR A 87 -12.47 -4.04 -6.55
C THR A 87 -13.67 -3.48 -7.32
N TYR A 88 -13.44 -2.80 -8.42
CA TYR A 88 -14.52 -2.45 -9.34
C TYR A 88 -14.78 -3.59 -10.32
N ARG A 89 -16.05 -3.98 -10.45
CA ARG A 89 -16.54 -5.03 -11.36
C ARG A 89 -17.74 -4.47 -12.13
N PRO A 90 -17.59 -4.13 -13.42
CA PRO A 90 -18.70 -3.65 -14.22
C PRO A 90 -19.69 -4.79 -14.48
N GLU A 91 -20.98 -4.48 -14.42
CA GLU A 91 -22.02 -5.47 -14.73
C GLU A 91 -21.89 -6.00 -16.16
N LYS A 92 -22.06 -7.32 -16.30
CA LYS A 92 -22.08 -8.02 -17.60
C LYS A 92 -20.81 -7.88 -18.43
N GLN A 93 -19.69 -7.50 -17.82
CA GLN A 93 -18.40 -7.41 -18.48
C GLN A 93 -17.39 -8.32 -17.79
N ASP A 94 -16.62 -9.06 -18.60
CA ASP A 94 -15.56 -9.94 -18.12
C ASP A 94 -14.24 -9.16 -17.96
N TRP A 95 -14.23 -8.23 -17.00
CA TRP A 95 -13.03 -7.57 -16.50
C TRP A 95 -13.26 -7.00 -15.10
N TYR A 96 -12.19 -6.75 -14.36
CA TYR A 96 -12.24 -6.06 -13.07
C TYR A 96 -10.98 -5.25 -12.83
N VAL A 97 -10.99 -4.38 -11.83
CA VAL A 97 -9.78 -3.71 -11.37
C VAL A 97 -9.74 -3.51 -9.86
N GLU A 98 -8.57 -3.68 -9.28
CA GLU A 98 -8.30 -3.35 -7.88
C GLU A 98 -8.06 -1.84 -7.74
N LEU A 99 -8.89 -1.16 -6.94
CA LEU A 99 -8.81 0.29 -6.71
C LEU A 99 -7.88 0.64 -5.54
N GLY A 100 -7.55 -0.35 -4.70
CA GLY A 100 -6.72 -0.19 -3.52
C GLY A 100 -5.61 -1.24 -3.45
N ALA A 101 -5.80 -2.27 -2.64
CA ALA A 101 -4.80 -3.31 -2.46
C ALA A 101 -4.64 -4.19 -3.72
N MET A 102 -3.45 -4.21 -4.32
CA MET A 102 -3.18 -4.94 -5.56
C MET A 102 -2.15 -6.07 -5.44
N ARG A 103 -1.42 -6.17 -4.32
CA ARG A 103 -0.36 -7.16 -4.13
C ARG A 103 -0.18 -7.57 -2.67
N LEU A 104 0.17 -8.83 -2.47
CA LEU A 104 0.45 -9.42 -1.15
C LEU A 104 1.87 -9.97 -1.14
N PRO A 105 2.80 -9.39 -0.34
CA PRO A 105 4.12 -9.96 -0.14
C PRO A 105 4.07 -11.41 0.38
N VAL A 106 4.99 -12.26 -0.08
CA VAL A 106 5.07 -13.67 0.34
C VAL A 106 5.31 -13.83 1.84
N LYS A 107 5.98 -12.85 2.47
CA LYS A 107 6.27 -12.86 3.92
C LYS A 107 5.06 -12.54 4.81
N HIS A 108 3.93 -12.11 4.26
CA HIS A 108 2.73 -11.73 5.03
C HIS A 108 1.87 -12.96 5.35
N ARG A 109 2.27 -13.73 6.36
CA ARG A 109 1.68 -15.05 6.66
C ARG A 109 0.26 -14.95 7.21
N LEU A 110 -0.14 -13.85 7.85
CA LEU A 110 -1.49 -13.74 8.42
C LEU A 110 -2.54 -13.66 7.30
N VAL A 111 -2.35 -12.78 6.31
CA VAL A 111 -3.26 -12.70 5.15
C VAL A 111 -3.22 -13.96 4.30
N HIS A 112 -2.05 -14.59 4.12
CA HIS A 112 -1.94 -15.86 3.38
C HIS A 112 -2.65 -17.01 4.08
N GLU A 113 -2.71 -17.03 5.41
CA GLU A 113 -3.51 -18.03 6.13
C GLU A 113 -5.01 -17.83 5.87
N PHE A 114 -5.52 -16.58 5.85
CA PHE A 114 -6.91 -16.35 5.45
C PHE A 114 -7.20 -16.73 4.00
N VAL A 115 -6.30 -16.41 3.06
CA VAL A 115 -6.41 -16.85 1.66
C VAL A 115 -6.58 -18.37 1.60
N LYS A 116 -5.80 -19.12 2.38
CA LYS A 116 -5.92 -20.58 2.48
C LYS A 116 -7.23 -21.04 3.13
N GLN A 117 -7.64 -20.43 4.25
CA GLN A 117 -8.87 -20.80 4.97
C GLN A 117 -10.13 -20.59 4.12
N PHE A 118 -10.14 -19.56 3.27
CA PHE A 118 -11.26 -19.23 2.40
C PHE A 118 -11.14 -19.84 0.99
N ASP A 119 -10.17 -20.75 0.77
CA ASP A 119 -9.92 -21.40 -0.53
C ASP A 119 -9.78 -20.40 -1.70
N LEU A 120 -9.12 -19.27 -1.45
CA LEU A 120 -8.85 -18.24 -2.45
C LEU A 120 -7.58 -18.58 -3.24
N LYS A 121 -7.58 -18.20 -4.53
CA LYS A 121 -6.45 -18.40 -5.43
C LYS A 121 -5.55 -17.17 -5.45
N LEU A 122 -4.24 -17.41 -5.51
CA LEU A 122 -3.24 -16.36 -5.70
C LEU A 122 -2.70 -16.42 -7.12
N ASN A 123 -2.48 -15.25 -7.71
CA ASN A 123 -1.76 -15.08 -8.96
C ASN A 123 -0.44 -14.35 -8.67
N PRO A 124 0.70 -14.78 -9.22
CA PRO A 124 1.96 -14.05 -9.09
C PRO A 124 1.81 -12.60 -9.61
N PHE A 125 2.28 -11.64 -8.80
CA PHE A 125 2.39 -10.24 -9.20
C PHE A 125 3.86 -9.91 -9.47
N ILE A 126 4.18 -9.54 -10.71
CA ILE A 126 5.57 -9.24 -11.09
C ILE A 126 5.86 -7.77 -10.83
N GLN A 127 6.78 -7.52 -9.89
CA GLN A 127 7.15 -6.16 -9.49
C GLN A 127 8.12 -5.48 -10.46
N ARG A 128 8.97 -6.26 -11.12
CA ARG A 128 9.98 -5.78 -12.05
C ARG A 128 10.10 -6.75 -13.21
N ASP A 129 10.16 -6.19 -14.39
CA ASP A 129 10.42 -6.90 -15.62
C ASP A 129 11.44 -6.08 -16.42
N ASP A 130 12.53 -6.71 -16.82
CA ASP A 130 13.62 -6.07 -17.53
C ASP A 130 13.21 -5.63 -18.96
N ASN A 131 12.13 -6.19 -19.49
CA ASN A 131 11.51 -5.78 -20.74
C ASN A 131 10.63 -4.52 -20.60
N THR A 132 10.45 -3.98 -19.40
CA THR A 132 9.72 -2.71 -19.23
C THR A 132 10.48 -1.51 -19.78
N TRP A 133 9.79 -0.37 -19.84
CA TRP A 133 10.41 0.90 -20.16
C TRP A 133 10.66 1.73 -18.91
N TYR A 134 11.68 2.58 -18.99
CA TYR A 134 11.75 3.83 -18.27
C TYR A 134 11.55 4.97 -19.27
N PHE A 135 10.77 5.97 -18.89
CA PHE A 135 10.66 7.21 -19.64
C PHE A 135 11.04 8.37 -18.72
N MET A 136 12.28 8.82 -18.86
CA MET A 136 12.87 9.80 -17.97
C MET A 136 13.62 10.85 -18.77
N ASN A 137 13.46 12.12 -18.43
CA ASN A 137 14.15 13.23 -19.08
C ASN A 137 13.99 13.20 -20.62
N GLY A 138 12.77 12.88 -21.07
CA GLY A 138 12.43 12.72 -22.50
C GLY A 138 13.05 11.51 -23.19
N THR A 139 13.75 10.64 -22.46
CA THR A 139 14.46 9.47 -22.99
C THR A 139 13.72 8.20 -22.60
N ARG A 140 13.41 7.38 -23.62
CA ARG A 140 12.77 6.07 -23.48
C ARG A 140 13.80 4.97 -23.61
N VAL A 141 13.98 4.15 -22.58
CA VAL A 141 15.00 3.09 -22.51
C VAL A 141 14.44 1.85 -21.82
N ARG A 142 14.92 0.66 -22.17
CA ARG A 142 14.48 -0.57 -21.49
C ARG A 142 15.03 -0.61 -20.06
N ALA A 143 14.29 -1.23 -19.15
CA ALA A 143 14.71 -1.40 -17.77
C ALA A 143 16.01 -2.21 -17.65
N GLU A 144 16.22 -3.20 -18.51
CA GLU A 144 17.48 -3.94 -18.59
C GLU A 144 18.69 -3.01 -18.85
N GLU A 145 18.55 -2.07 -19.79
CA GLU A 145 19.62 -1.14 -20.16
C GLU A 145 19.95 -0.19 -19.00
N VAL A 146 18.92 0.29 -18.29
CA VAL A 146 19.08 1.11 -17.09
C VAL A 146 19.76 0.33 -15.97
N ASN A 147 19.39 -0.94 -15.78
CA ASN A 147 19.98 -1.81 -14.77
C ASN A 147 21.48 -2.06 -15.05
N ARG A 148 21.88 -2.16 -16.33
CA ARG A 148 23.28 -2.27 -16.76
C ARG A 148 24.04 -0.95 -16.66
N ASN A 149 23.43 0.17 -17.02
CA ASN A 149 24.05 1.49 -16.98
C ASN A 149 23.04 2.59 -16.55
N PRO A 150 22.94 2.90 -15.26
CA PRO A 150 22.00 3.91 -14.75
C PRO A 150 22.22 5.32 -15.32
N ASN A 151 23.40 5.64 -15.84
CA ASN A 151 23.70 6.96 -16.41
C ASN A 151 22.89 7.26 -17.68
N ILE A 152 22.32 6.24 -18.32
CA ILE A 152 21.53 6.41 -19.55
C ILE A 152 20.28 7.29 -19.34
N LEU A 153 19.80 7.40 -18.09
CA LEU A 153 18.69 8.28 -17.72
C LEU A 153 19.06 9.77 -17.71
N ASN A 154 20.36 10.10 -17.83
CA ASN A 154 20.88 11.46 -17.96
C ASN A 154 20.41 12.43 -16.85
N TYR A 155 20.28 11.94 -15.61
CA TYR A 155 20.01 12.78 -14.46
C TYR A 155 21.28 13.50 -13.97
N PRO A 156 21.18 14.77 -13.54
CA PRO A 156 22.31 15.47 -12.93
C PRO A 156 22.64 14.84 -11.56
N VAL A 157 23.78 14.17 -11.49
CA VAL A 157 24.30 13.56 -10.26
C VAL A 157 25.75 14.01 -10.01
N LYS A 158 26.20 13.95 -8.76
CA LYS A 158 27.60 14.26 -8.43
C LYS A 158 28.54 13.28 -9.15
N PRO A 159 29.81 13.66 -9.41
CA PRO A 159 30.78 12.75 -10.00
C PRO A 159 30.91 11.41 -9.24
N SER A 160 30.80 11.43 -7.92
CA SER A 160 30.84 10.23 -7.05
C SER A 160 29.55 9.39 -7.07
N GLU A 161 28.49 9.87 -7.70
CA GLU A 161 27.18 9.24 -7.78
C GLU A 161 26.92 8.61 -9.16
N ARG A 162 27.77 8.89 -10.15
CA ARG A 162 27.68 8.33 -11.51
C ARG A 162 27.77 6.80 -11.49
N GLY A 163 26.96 6.16 -12.34
CA GLY A 163 26.88 4.71 -12.48
C GLY A 163 26.11 4.00 -11.38
N LYS A 164 25.59 4.73 -10.37
CA LYS A 164 24.78 4.16 -9.29
C LYS A 164 23.30 4.20 -9.65
N SER A 165 22.59 3.12 -9.33
CA SER A 165 21.13 3.09 -9.43
C SER A 165 20.49 3.98 -8.36
N ALA A 166 19.22 4.37 -8.58
CA ALA A 166 18.45 5.12 -7.59
C ALA A 166 18.42 4.42 -6.21
N VAL A 167 18.37 3.08 -6.21
CA VAL A 167 18.40 2.27 -4.99
C VAL A 167 19.74 2.40 -4.25
N GLN A 168 20.86 2.39 -4.99
CA GLN A 168 22.19 2.55 -4.40
C GLN A 168 22.39 3.96 -3.84
N LEU A 169 22.00 4.98 -4.59
CA LEU A 169 22.09 6.38 -4.16
C LEU A 169 21.30 6.63 -2.87
N TYR A 170 20.10 6.07 -2.78
CA TYR A 170 19.31 6.16 -1.56
C TYR A 170 19.94 5.45 -0.39
N ARG A 171 20.45 4.24 -0.60
CA ARG A 171 21.13 3.49 0.46
C ARG A 171 22.32 4.28 0.99
N GLU A 172 23.09 4.92 0.13
CA GLU A 172 24.18 5.79 0.55
C GLU A 172 23.70 7.03 1.32
N ALA A 173 22.60 7.64 0.89
CA ALA A 173 21.98 8.74 1.62
C ALA A 173 21.52 8.32 3.03
N LEU A 174 20.85 7.17 3.15
CA LEU A 174 20.43 6.61 4.44
C LEU A 174 21.63 6.27 5.34
N ASN A 175 22.70 5.72 4.78
CA ASN A 175 23.90 5.38 5.55
C ASN A 175 24.53 6.61 6.20
N LYS A 176 24.48 7.78 5.54
CA LYS A 176 24.99 9.04 6.13
C LYS A 176 24.18 9.45 7.36
N VAL A 177 22.86 9.27 7.33
CA VAL A 177 21.99 9.53 8.49
C VAL A 177 22.31 8.55 9.62
N ARG A 178 22.54 7.27 9.29
CA ARG A 178 22.86 6.23 10.29
C ARG A 178 24.13 6.52 11.09
N VAL A 179 25.17 7.09 10.45
CA VAL A 179 26.44 7.42 11.13
C VAL A 179 26.29 8.60 12.09
N HIS A 180 25.30 9.47 11.89
CA HIS A 180 25.05 10.66 12.73
C HIS A 180 23.94 10.46 13.76
N LEU A 181 23.19 9.36 13.69
CA LEU A 181 22.30 8.94 14.77
C LEU A 181 23.17 8.29 15.86
N PRO A 182 23.43 8.95 17.01
CA PRO A 182 24.17 8.31 18.08
C PRO A 182 23.40 7.06 18.49
N THR A 183 24.13 5.96 18.67
CA THR A 183 23.67 4.66 19.22
C THR A 183 23.08 4.76 20.63
N ARG A 184 22.83 5.97 21.13
CA ARG A 184 22.59 6.35 22.53
C ARG A 184 21.40 7.29 22.74
N LEU A 185 20.55 7.49 21.74
CA LEU A 185 19.23 8.16 21.91
C LEU A 185 18.08 7.16 22.10
N LEU A 186 18.40 5.95 22.60
CA LEU A 186 17.44 4.99 23.13
C LEU A 186 17.66 4.83 24.63
N THR A 187 17.50 5.93 25.37
CA THR A 187 17.21 5.85 26.80
C THR A 187 16.11 6.84 27.09
N GLN A 188 14.98 6.31 27.55
CA GLN A 188 13.98 7.02 28.33
C GLN A 188 14.70 7.97 29.29
N GLU A 189 14.46 9.27 29.12
CA GLU A 189 14.45 10.30 30.17
C GLU A 189 14.65 11.65 29.49
N THR A 190 13.55 12.29 29.09
CA THR A 190 13.32 13.69 29.47
C THR A 190 11.87 14.09 29.27
N LEU A 191 11.29 14.61 30.37
CA LEU A 191 10.14 15.50 30.48
C LEU A 191 8.75 14.88 30.68
N ASN A 192 8.46 14.69 31.98
CA ASN A 192 7.12 14.71 32.56
C ASN A 192 6.39 16.04 32.33
N LEU A 193 5.06 15.94 32.52
CA LEU A 193 4.04 16.97 32.78
C LEU A 193 3.28 17.46 31.55
N PHE A 194 2.13 16.83 31.23
CA PHE A 194 0.77 17.40 31.24
C PHE A 194 -0.26 16.32 30.83
N PRO A 195 -1.47 16.26 31.41
CA PRO A 195 -2.47 15.27 31.08
C PRO A 195 -3.24 15.68 29.82
N TRP A 196 -3.10 14.93 28.72
CA TRP A 196 -3.93 15.12 27.52
C TRP A 196 -4.29 13.78 26.90
N SER A 197 -5.41 13.23 27.33
CA SER A 197 -6.23 12.38 26.47
C SER A 197 -6.94 13.26 25.41
N CYS A 198 -7.15 12.70 24.22
CA CYS A 198 -7.86 13.26 23.06
C CYS A 198 -7.07 14.10 22.03
N GLY A 199 -5.77 14.39 22.22
CA GLY A 199 -4.97 15.16 21.25
C GLY A 199 -4.37 14.34 20.09
N GLY A 200 -3.87 13.13 20.37
CA GLY A 200 -3.12 12.30 19.39
C GLY A 200 -3.92 11.97 18.13
N ALA A 201 -5.23 11.75 18.25
CA ALA A 201 -6.09 11.43 17.10
C ALA A 201 -6.34 12.62 16.15
N SER A 202 -5.96 13.85 16.49
CA SER A 202 -6.15 15.02 15.61
C SER A 202 -4.86 15.43 14.87
N SER A 203 -3.69 15.13 15.44
CA SER A 203 -2.37 15.48 14.90
C SER A 203 -1.61 14.30 14.28
N ALA A 204 -2.04 13.05 14.48
CA ALA A 204 -1.36 11.83 14.00
C ALA A 204 -1.70 11.43 12.55
N TRP A 205 -2.35 12.28 11.77
CA TRP A 205 -2.81 11.92 10.42
C TRP A 205 -2.10 12.73 9.35
N TRP A 206 -1.20 12.06 8.64
CA TRP A 206 -1.12 12.28 7.20
C TRP A 206 -1.73 11.08 6.51
N VAL A 207 -2.86 11.36 5.89
CA VAL A 207 -3.43 10.52 4.85
C VAL A 207 -2.53 10.70 3.64
N GLU A 208 -1.85 9.64 3.21
CA GLU A 208 -1.23 9.68 1.89
C GLU A 208 -2.33 9.56 0.85
N SER A 209 -2.21 10.43 -0.13
CA SER A 209 -3.11 10.49 -1.26
C SER A 209 -2.73 9.46 -2.28
N ASN A 210 -3.72 8.85 -2.91
CA ASN A 210 -3.48 7.94 -4.02
C ASN A 210 -4.51 8.21 -5.12
N SER A 211 -4.00 8.47 -6.31
CA SER A 211 -4.78 8.58 -7.54
C SER A 211 -4.47 7.36 -8.40
N THR A 212 -5.50 6.54 -8.61
CA THR A 212 -5.41 5.33 -9.42
C THR A 212 -6.26 5.55 -10.67
N MET A 213 -5.62 5.61 -11.83
CA MET A 213 -6.31 5.70 -13.11
C MET A 213 -6.17 4.40 -13.89
N VAL A 214 -7.30 3.84 -14.26
CA VAL A 214 -7.39 2.54 -14.92
C VAL A 214 -7.97 2.73 -16.31
N MET A 215 -7.41 2.07 -17.31
CA MET A 215 -7.93 2.09 -18.68
C MET A 215 -8.09 0.68 -19.23
N ARG A 216 -9.16 0.47 -20.00
CA ARG A 216 -9.40 -0.78 -20.72
C ARG A 216 -8.64 -0.77 -22.05
N SER A 217 -7.53 -1.48 -22.18
CA SER A 217 -6.75 -1.55 -23.43
C SER A 217 -7.15 -2.73 -24.32
N GLY A 218 -7.29 -2.47 -25.63
CA GLY A 218 -7.06 -3.48 -26.67
C GLY A 218 -5.55 -3.63 -26.89
N GLN A 219 -5.06 -4.86 -27.10
CA GLN A 219 -3.63 -5.25 -27.19
C GLN A 219 -2.69 -4.11 -27.62
N LEU A 220 -2.07 -3.42 -26.65
CA LEU A 220 -0.98 -2.49 -26.88
C LEU A 220 0.24 -3.33 -27.25
N ASN A 221 0.53 -3.42 -28.55
CA ASN A 221 1.49 -4.37 -29.10
C ASN A 221 2.87 -3.73 -29.22
N ASP A 222 3.53 -3.45 -28.09
CA ASP A 222 4.88 -2.84 -28.02
C ASP A 222 5.96 -3.81 -27.48
N GLY A 223 5.65 -5.10 -27.46
CA GLY A 223 6.52 -6.15 -26.96
C GLY A 223 6.63 -6.20 -25.43
N VAL A 224 5.82 -5.42 -24.71
CA VAL A 224 5.60 -5.60 -23.27
C VAL A 224 4.47 -6.61 -23.12
N GLU A 225 4.83 -7.90 -23.02
CA GLU A 225 3.87 -8.91 -22.58
C GLU A 225 3.53 -8.63 -21.10
N GLY A 226 2.26 -8.80 -20.73
CA GLY A 226 1.73 -8.43 -19.41
C GLY A 226 2.62 -8.92 -18.27
N ASN A 227 2.61 -8.19 -17.13
CA ASN A 227 3.44 -8.35 -15.93
C ASN A 227 4.58 -7.33 -15.74
N SER A 228 4.28 -6.04 -15.82
CA SER A 228 5.34 -5.05 -15.99
C SER A 228 5.03 -3.76 -15.23
N THR A 229 6.01 -3.22 -14.49
CA THR A 229 5.93 -1.90 -13.86
C THR A 229 6.87 -0.96 -14.59
N MET A 230 6.32 0.12 -15.13
CA MET A 230 7.05 1.12 -15.88
C MET A 230 7.14 2.40 -15.05
N GLY A 231 8.34 2.99 -14.98
CA GLY A 231 8.59 4.22 -14.24
C GLY A 231 8.79 5.41 -15.18
N THR A 232 8.18 6.54 -14.86
CA THR A 232 8.37 7.80 -15.56
C THR A 232 8.51 8.99 -14.60
N ASP A 233 9.16 10.06 -15.06
CA ASP A 233 9.17 11.35 -14.37
C ASP A 233 8.00 12.27 -14.74
N ARG A 234 7.16 11.83 -15.69
CA ARG A 234 5.87 12.43 -16.01
C ARG A 234 4.85 12.27 -14.85
N PRO A 235 3.75 13.07 -14.83
CA PRO A 235 2.73 13.01 -13.77
C PRO A 235 2.14 11.63 -13.51
N SER A 236 2.07 10.74 -14.50
CA SER A 236 1.55 9.38 -14.29
C SER A 236 2.39 8.53 -13.33
N ARG A 237 3.69 8.86 -13.18
CA ARG A 237 4.74 8.21 -12.36
C ARG A 237 4.97 6.72 -12.57
N PHE A 238 3.97 5.90 -12.27
CA PHE A 238 4.05 4.44 -12.36
C PHE A 238 2.86 3.89 -13.12
N ILE A 239 3.16 3.08 -14.15
CA ILE A 239 2.18 2.37 -14.96
C ILE A 239 2.36 0.88 -14.70
N TYR A 240 1.27 0.20 -14.38
CA TYR A 240 1.25 -1.25 -14.15
C TYR A 240 0.39 -1.94 -15.22
N TYR A 241 1.00 -2.93 -15.86
CA TYR A 241 0.30 -3.82 -16.79
C TYR A 241 -0.21 -5.05 -16.05
N PRO A 242 -1.41 -5.54 -16.38
CA PRO A 242 -2.08 -6.58 -15.62
C PRO A 242 -1.28 -7.89 -15.65
N SER A 243 -1.33 -8.62 -14.53
CA SER A 243 -0.68 -9.93 -14.40
C SER A 243 -1.57 -11.12 -14.81
N HIS A 244 -2.76 -10.83 -15.31
CA HIS A 244 -3.76 -11.82 -15.69
C HIS A 244 -4.49 -11.36 -16.94
N ASN A 245 -5.01 -12.33 -17.69
CA ASN A 245 -5.79 -12.10 -18.89
C ASN A 245 -7.26 -12.42 -18.63
N PHE A 246 -8.16 -11.61 -19.18
CA PHE A 246 -9.58 -11.89 -19.20
C PHE A 246 -9.95 -12.80 -20.38
N SER A 247 -11.00 -13.60 -20.24
CA SER A 247 -11.43 -14.53 -21.29
C SER A 247 -11.92 -13.79 -22.55
N SER A 248 -12.41 -12.56 -22.37
CA SER A 248 -12.78 -11.65 -23.44
C SER A 248 -11.61 -11.11 -24.27
N GLY A 249 -10.35 -11.35 -23.87
CA GLY A 249 -9.16 -10.78 -24.51
C GLY A 249 -8.92 -9.30 -24.19
N VAL A 250 -9.72 -8.72 -23.29
CA VAL A 250 -9.57 -7.35 -22.79
C VAL A 250 -8.31 -7.24 -21.93
N GLY A 251 -7.57 -6.14 -22.09
CA GLY A 251 -6.54 -5.70 -21.15
C GLY A 251 -7.06 -4.60 -20.24
N VAL A 252 -6.61 -4.57 -18.99
CA VAL A 252 -6.88 -3.47 -18.06
C VAL A 252 -5.56 -2.98 -17.51
N ILE A 253 -5.18 -1.75 -17.83
CA ILE A 253 -3.93 -1.13 -17.37
C ILE A 253 -4.21 -0.20 -16.20
N LEU A 254 -3.35 -0.23 -15.20
CA LEU A 254 -3.27 0.83 -14.20
C LEU A 254 -2.31 1.88 -14.75
N ALA A 255 -2.88 2.84 -15.46
CA ALA A 255 -2.19 3.86 -16.24
C ALA A 255 -1.53 4.95 -15.38
N SER A 256 -1.97 5.11 -14.14
CA SER A 256 -1.28 5.96 -13.17
C SER A 256 -1.55 5.47 -11.76
N TYR A 257 -0.48 5.31 -11.00
CA TYR A 257 -0.51 5.02 -9.57
C TYR A 257 0.49 5.93 -8.86
N THR A 258 -0.04 6.92 -8.16
CA THR A 258 0.76 7.98 -7.52
C THR A 258 0.43 8.08 -6.06
N TRP A 259 1.40 8.47 -5.23
CA TRP A 259 1.20 8.75 -3.81
C TRP A 259 1.57 10.19 -3.44
N ASN A 260 1.00 10.73 -2.36
CA ASN A 260 1.38 12.03 -1.77
C ASN A 260 1.35 13.20 -2.80
N ASP A 261 2.35 14.08 -2.81
CA ASP A 261 2.49 15.20 -3.76
C ASP A 261 2.25 14.79 -5.23
N ASP A 262 2.68 13.59 -5.64
CA ASP A 262 2.42 13.10 -7.01
C ASP A 262 0.92 12.84 -7.25
N ALA A 263 0.17 12.46 -6.22
CA ALA A 263 -1.29 12.30 -6.26
C ALA A 263 -2.04 13.63 -6.09
N GLU A 264 -1.49 14.56 -5.31
CA GLU A 264 -2.04 15.92 -5.12
C GLU A 264 -2.08 16.71 -6.43
N PHE A 265 -1.16 16.45 -7.35
CA PHE A 265 -1.19 17.02 -8.71
C PHE A 265 -2.55 16.81 -9.41
N PHE A 266 -3.18 15.65 -9.21
CA PHE A 266 -4.44 15.30 -9.87
C PHE A 266 -5.69 15.73 -9.09
N LEU A 267 -5.56 16.18 -7.84
CA LEU A 267 -6.70 16.57 -7.02
C LEU A 267 -7.58 17.66 -7.62
N PRO A 268 -7.03 18.82 -8.04
CA PRO A 268 -7.84 19.92 -8.54
C PRO A 268 -8.38 19.68 -9.96
N LEU A 269 -7.87 18.66 -10.65
CA LEU A 269 -8.21 18.35 -12.04
C LEU A 269 -9.54 17.62 -12.14
N THR A 270 -10.31 17.95 -13.17
CA THR A 270 -11.46 17.16 -13.62
C THR A 270 -11.02 15.80 -14.16
N ASP A 271 -11.96 14.86 -14.27
CA ASP A 271 -11.65 13.53 -14.80
C ASP A 271 -11.13 13.61 -16.24
N GLU A 272 -11.67 14.52 -17.07
CA GLU A 272 -11.23 14.76 -18.44
C GLU A 272 -9.80 15.31 -18.51
N GLU A 273 -9.44 16.26 -17.64
CA GLU A 273 -8.08 16.80 -17.55
C GLU A 273 -7.10 15.74 -17.04
N CYS A 274 -7.49 14.96 -16.04
CA CYS A 274 -6.72 13.81 -15.57
C CYS A 274 -6.42 12.87 -16.74
N LEU A 275 -7.45 12.48 -17.49
CA LEU A 275 -7.30 11.59 -18.65
C LEU A 275 -6.41 12.19 -19.72
N ASP A 276 -6.55 13.48 -20.00
CA ASP A 276 -5.74 14.18 -21.01
C ASP A 276 -4.24 14.07 -20.69
N VAL A 277 -3.87 14.28 -19.42
CA VAL A 277 -2.49 14.13 -18.93
C VAL A 277 -2.01 12.69 -19.09
N VAL A 278 -2.77 11.71 -18.57
CA VAL A 278 -2.33 10.30 -18.59
C VAL A 278 -2.26 9.75 -20.01
N PHE A 279 -3.19 10.12 -20.89
CA PHE A 279 -3.13 9.74 -22.29
C PHE A 279 -1.93 10.36 -23.02
N GLN A 280 -1.53 11.59 -22.66
CA GLN A 280 -0.33 12.20 -23.22
C GLN A 280 0.93 11.47 -22.75
N ASP A 281 1.01 11.12 -21.46
CA ASP A 281 2.12 10.35 -20.91
C ASP A 281 2.23 8.98 -21.60
N LEU A 282 1.12 8.25 -21.71
CA LEU A 282 1.09 6.96 -22.41
C LEU A 282 1.47 7.11 -23.89
N ALA A 283 1.04 8.16 -24.57
CA ALA A 283 1.38 8.42 -25.97
C ALA A 283 2.89 8.61 -26.15
N ASP A 284 3.52 9.43 -25.31
CA ASP A 284 4.95 9.68 -25.33
C ASP A 284 5.74 8.40 -25.01
N ILE A 285 5.29 7.65 -24.01
CA ILE A 285 6.00 6.46 -23.52
C ILE A 285 5.88 5.30 -24.50
N HIS A 286 4.69 5.05 -25.06
CA HIS A 286 4.51 3.98 -26.05
C HIS A 286 4.84 4.42 -27.47
N GLN A 287 5.17 5.71 -27.69
CA GLN A 287 5.44 6.30 -29.00
C GLN A 287 4.28 6.09 -29.99
N VAL A 288 3.05 6.22 -29.49
CA VAL A 288 1.82 6.11 -30.28
C VAL A 288 1.04 7.42 -30.24
N SER A 289 0.14 7.63 -31.19
CA SER A 289 -0.70 8.83 -31.15
C SER A 289 -1.71 8.78 -29.99
N LYS A 290 -1.91 9.93 -29.33
CA LYS A 290 -2.94 10.10 -28.31
C LYS A 290 -4.34 9.68 -28.79
N LYS A 291 -4.68 10.03 -30.04
CA LYS A 291 -5.95 9.65 -30.68
C LYS A 291 -6.12 8.13 -30.78
N HIS A 292 -5.04 7.41 -31.11
CA HIS A 292 -5.08 5.96 -31.13
C HIS A 292 -5.38 5.39 -29.75
N LEU A 293 -4.71 5.88 -28.71
CA LEU A 293 -4.98 5.44 -27.33
C LEU A 293 -6.42 5.75 -26.91
N GLN A 294 -6.96 6.93 -27.21
CA GLN A 294 -8.34 7.28 -26.91
C GLN A 294 -9.36 6.37 -27.64
N SER A 295 -9.05 5.94 -28.87
CA SER A 295 -9.90 5.01 -29.61
C SER A 295 -9.84 3.58 -29.08
N THR A 296 -8.68 3.16 -28.57
CA THR A 296 -8.44 1.82 -28.05
C THR A 296 -8.91 1.68 -26.60
N CYS A 297 -8.71 2.73 -25.80
CA CYS A 297 -9.07 2.81 -24.39
C CYS A 297 -10.37 3.59 -24.20
N ASN A 298 -11.49 2.90 -24.36
CA ASN A 298 -12.82 3.51 -24.36
C ASN A 298 -13.53 3.55 -22.99
N GLN A 299 -12.91 3.00 -21.95
CA GLN A 299 -13.42 2.99 -20.58
C GLN A 299 -12.29 3.33 -19.62
N TYR A 300 -12.62 4.11 -18.60
CA TYR A 300 -11.69 4.53 -17.57
C TYR A 300 -12.33 4.55 -16.18
N LEU A 301 -11.49 4.47 -15.15
CA LEU A 301 -11.87 4.70 -13.76
C LEU A 301 -10.80 5.53 -13.09
N ILE A 302 -11.21 6.47 -12.25
CA ILE A 302 -10.32 7.30 -11.44
C ILE A 302 -10.74 7.15 -9.99
N GLN A 303 -9.83 6.65 -9.15
CA GLN A 303 -10.02 6.60 -7.71
C GLN A 303 -9.05 7.57 -7.04
N LYS A 304 -9.59 8.63 -6.43
CA LYS A 304 -8.86 9.60 -5.60
C LYS A 304 -9.20 9.34 -4.13
N TRP A 305 -8.34 8.60 -3.41
CA TRP A 305 -8.64 8.17 -2.04
C TRP A 305 -8.81 9.30 -1.03
N GLN A 306 -8.22 10.48 -1.27
CA GLN A 306 -8.46 11.69 -0.47
C GLN A 306 -9.91 12.18 -0.50
N LEU A 307 -10.61 11.93 -1.60
CA LEU A 307 -12.00 12.36 -1.79
C LEU A 307 -12.99 11.26 -1.39
N ASP A 308 -12.51 10.09 -0.96
CA ASP A 308 -13.36 9.01 -0.44
C ASP A 308 -13.98 9.45 0.88
N LYS A 309 -15.31 9.54 0.91
CA LYS A 309 -16.08 10.10 2.04
C LYS A 309 -15.93 9.33 3.36
N HIS A 310 -15.50 8.08 3.29
CA HIS A 310 -15.41 7.20 4.46
C HIS A 310 -13.96 7.05 4.94
N SER A 311 -13.03 6.87 4.00
CA SER A 311 -11.62 6.66 4.30
C SER A 311 -10.90 7.98 4.58
N LEU A 312 -11.38 9.09 3.98
CA LEU A 312 -10.77 10.41 3.98
C LEU A 312 -9.30 10.40 3.55
N GLY A 313 -8.88 9.32 2.88
CA GLY A 313 -7.49 8.98 2.63
C GLY A 313 -7.14 7.57 2.21
N ALA A 314 -5.91 7.38 1.70
CA ALA A 314 -5.46 6.07 1.21
C ALA A 314 -4.84 5.21 2.31
N PHE A 315 -3.82 5.72 3.01
CA PHE A 315 -3.16 4.99 4.10
C PHE A 315 -2.46 5.95 5.07
N ALA A 316 -2.19 5.48 6.28
CA ALA A 316 -1.48 6.26 7.27
C ALA A 316 0.01 6.33 6.90
N ALA A 317 0.62 7.50 7.07
CA ALA A 317 2.07 7.63 7.02
C ALA A 317 2.52 8.57 8.13
N PHE A 318 3.45 8.10 8.96
CA PHE A 318 3.98 8.94 10.03
C PHE A 318 5.01 9.93 9.51
N THR A 319 4.81 11.19 9.86
CA THR A 319 5.85 12.21 9.77
C THR A 319 6.86 12.02 10.90
N PRO A 320 8.02 12.72 10.89
CA PRO A 320 8.97 12.66 11.99
C PRO A 320 8.29 12.88 13.37
N TYR A 321 8.78 12.17 14.39
CA TYR A 321 8.29 12.13 15.78
C TYR A 321 6.97 11.39 16.05
N GLN A 322 6.03 11.35 15.11
CA GLN A 322 4.71 10.73 15.33
C GLN A 322 4.78 9.26 15.76
N PHE A 323 5.78 8.50 15.29
CA PHE A 323 5.98 7.13 15.76
C PHE A 323 6.28 7.08 17.27
N VAL A 324 7.18 7.93 17.76
CA VAL A 324 7.57 7.92 19.18
C VAL A 324 6.45 8.48 20.04
N ASP A 325 5.78 9.52 19.56
CA ASP A 325 4.81 10.26 20.36
C ASP A 325 3.43 9.60 20.38
N TYR A 326 3.03 8.89 19.32
CA TYR A 326 1.64 8.43 19.16
C TYR A 326 1.47 6.93 18.98
N SER A 327 2.51 6.17 18.63
CA SER A 327 2.30 4.75 18.26
C SER A 327 1.72 3.90 19.40
N GLN A 328 2.10 4.17 20.64
CA GLN A 328 1.57 3.49 21.82
C GLN A 328 0.12 3.91 22.09
N ASP A 329 -0.14 5.23 22.10
CA ASP A 329 -1.45 5.79 22.40
C ASP A 329 -2.51 5.41 21.36
N LEU A 330 -2.14 5.31 20.07
CA LEU A 330 -3.07 4.92 19.00
C LEU A 330 -3.58 3.48 19.12
N PHE A 331 -2.83 2.61 19.78
CA PHE A 331 -3.25 1.22 20.04
C PHE A 331 -3.90 1.05 21.42
N GLN A 332 -3.68 1.99 22.34
CA GLN A 332 -4.22 1.92 23.69
C GLN A 332 -5.76 1.96 23.66
N HIS A 333 -6.38 1.02 24.37
CA HIS A 333 -7.83 1.01 24.56
C HIS A 333 -8.22 1.96 25.69
N GLU A 334 -9.42 2.51 25.61
CA GLU A 334 -9.98 3.42 26.61
C GLU A 334 -11.22 2.78 27.25
N GLY A 335 -11.04 2.18 28.43
CA GLY A 335 -12.09 1.41 29.10
C GLY A 335 -12.53 0.20 28.26
N ARG A 336 -13.77 0.21 27.76
CA ARG A 336 -14.32 -0.86 26.92
C ARG A 336 -14.21 -0.59 25.42
N VAL A 337 -13.52 0.49 25.03
CA VAL A 337 -13.36 0.90 23.63
C VAL A 337 -11.96 0.52 23.16
N HIS A 338 -11.89 -0.44 22.26
CA HIS A 338 -10.64 -0.91 21.66
C HIS A 338 -10.50 -0.38 20.24
N PHE A 339 -9.27 -0.09 19.81
CA PHE A 339 -8.97 0.44 18.49
C PHE A 339 -8.21 -0.57 17.64
N ALA A 340 -8.67 -0.77 16.41
CA ALA A 340 -8.02 -1.62 15.42
C ALA A 340 -8.07 -0.99 14.04
N GLY A 341 -7.00 -1.15 13.28
CA GLY A 341 -6.88 -0.59 11.95
C GLY A 341 -5.42 -0.51 11.52
N GLU A 342 -5.23 -0.11 10.28
CA GLU A 342 -3.90 0.06 9.70
C GLU A 342 -3.03 1.06 10.47
N HIS A 343 -3.64 2.13 10.99
CA HIS A 343 -2.98 3.22 11.72
C HIS A 343 -2.55 2.86 13.15
N THR A 344 -3.05 1.77 13.72
CA THR A 344 -2.75 1.37 15.12
C THR A 344 -1.59 0.37 15.19
N ALA A 345 -0.94 0.05 14.06
CA ALA A 345 0.18 -0.87 14.01
C ALA A 345 1.15 -0.52 12.87
N GLN A 346 2.29 -1.21 12.80
CA GLN A 346 3.32 -1.01 11.78
C GLN A 346 3.67 -2.32 11.05
N PRO A 347 4.23 -2.28 9.83
CA PRO A 347 4.34 -1.11 8.96
C PRO A 347 3.00 -0.72 8.35
N HIS A 348 2.77 0.56 8.16
CA HIS A 348 1.58 1.09 7.49
C HIS A 348 1.39 0.60 6.04
N ALA A 349 0.20 0.85 5.48
CA ALA A 349 -0.21 0.57 4.09
C ALA A 349 -0.31 -0.92 3.72
N TRP A 350 -0.43 -1.82 4.70
CA TRP A 350 -0.57 -3.26 4.45
C TRP A 350 -1.82 -3.86 5.09
N ILE A 351 -2.49 -4.74 4.33
CA ILE A 351 -3.58 -5.60 4.83
C ILE A 351 -3.11 -6.40 6.05
N GLU A 352 -1.89 -6.94 5.99
CA GLU A 352 -1.24 -7.70 7.07
C GLU A 352 -1.24 -6.94 8.40
N THR A 353 -0.90 -5.65 8.37
CA THR A 353 -0.83 -4.80 9.56
C THR A 353 -2.21 -4.55 10.15
N SER A 354 -3.22 -4.39 9.29
CA SER A 354 -4.61 -4.22 9.71
C SER A 354 -5.20 -5.50 10.33
N ILE A 355 -4.85 -6.66 9.77
CA ILE A 355 -5.21 -7.97 10.34
C ILE A 355 -4.56 -8.14 11.71
N LYS A 356 -3.27 -7.84 11.81
CA LYS A 356 -2.51 -7.92 13.06
C LYS A 356 -3.11 -7.06 14.17
N SER A 357 -3.39 -5.79 13.90
CA SER A 357 -4.00 -4.92 14.92
C SER A 357 -5.38 -5.42 15.36
N ALA A 358 -6.15 -5.99 14.44
CA ALA A 358 -7.44 -6.61 14.75
C ALA A 358 -7.33 -7.87 15.61
N ILE A 359 -6.35 -8.74 15.36
CA ILE A 359 -6.09 -9.92 16.20
C ILE A 359 -5.80 -9.47 17.63
N ARG A 360 -4.93 -8.46 17.80
CA ARG A 360 -4.58 -7.96 19.13
C ARG A 360 -5.79 -7.35 19.85
N ALA A 361 -6.59 -6.53 19.16
CA ALA A 361 -7.80 -5.95 19.74
C ALA A 361 -8.84 -7.02 20.12
N ALA A 362 -9.07 -8.01 19.24
CA ALA A 362 -9.97 -9.13 19.51
C ALA A 362 -9.48 -9.99 20.67
N SER A 363 -8.17 -10.25 20.75
CA SER A 363 -7.56 -10.96 21.87
C SER A 363 -7.78 -10.22 23.18
N ASN A 364 -7.54 -8.90 23.23
CA ASN A 364 -7.79 -8.11 24.43
C ASN A 364 -9.26 -8.18 24.87
N ILE A 365 -10.20 -7.96 23.94
CA ILE A 365 -11.64 -8.07 24.22
C ILE A 365 -12.02 -9.45 24.78
N HIS A 366 -11.45 -10.52 24.22
CA HIS A 366 -11.73 -11.90 24.64
C HIS A 366 -11.16 -12.26 26.02
N HIS A 367 -10.01 -11.68 26.40
CA HIS A 367 -9.41 -11.91 27.71
C HIS A 367 -10.03 -11.02 28.80
N ASP A 368 -10.58 -9.86 28.43
CA ASP A 368 -11.23 -8.92 29.33
C ASP A 368 -12.69 -9.28 29.66
N SER A 369 -13.29 -10.22 28.92
CA SER A 369 -14.63 -10.80 29.14
C SER A 369 -14.58 -12.06 30.00
#